data_AF-A0A3D4IF38-F1
#
_entry.id   AF-A0A3D4IF38-F1
#
_cell.length_a   1.000
_cell.length_b   1.000
_cell.length_c   1.000
_cell.angle_alpha   90.00
_cell.angle_beta   90.00
_cell.angle_gamma   90.00
#
_symmetry.space_group_name_H-M   'P 1'
#
loop_
_entity.id
_entity.type
_entity.pdbx_description
1 polymer ?
#
loop_
_entity_poly.entity_id
_entity_poly.type
_entity_poly.pdbx_seq_one_letter_code
_entity_poly.pdbx_strand_id
1 'polypeptide(L)'
;KWTALLRRADDLDCDFIATGHYANVRKDEKTGRWVLFKGLDQNKDQSYALWGLPQAQLARSIFPLGQFTKPAIREMAREYGLIRVADKKDSYEICFIPDNDYRGFLKRRNPEAIAAIGKGHFK
;
A
#
# COMPACT_ATOMS: atom_id res chain seq x y z
N LYS A 1 0.23 7.95 7.41
CA LYS A 1 1.41 7.17 6.96
C LYS A 1 2.26 7.95 5.95
N TRP A 2 1.70 8.39 4.82
CA TRP A 2 2.45 9.08 3.76
C TRP A 2 3.19 10.34 4.23
N THR A 3 2.53 11.18 5.02
CA THR A 3 3.14 12.38 5.62
C THR A 3 4.40 12.07 6.42
N ALA A 4 4.40 10.97 7.17
CA ALA A 4 5.57 10.55 7.95
C ALA A 4 6.71 10.07 7.05
N LEU A 5 6.40 9.37 5.95
CA LEU A 5 7.40 8.95 4.97
C LEU A 5 8.04 10.16 4.26
N LEU A 6 7.22 11.14 3.85
CA LEU A 6 7.73 12.36 3.20
C LEU A 6 8.55 13.21 4.15
N ARG A 7 8.13 13.36 5.41
CA ARG A 7 8.96 14.03 6.43
C ARG A 7 10.31 13.35 6.58
N ARG A 8 10.33 12.01 6.61
CA ARG A 8 11.60 11.27 6.69
C ARG A 8 12.44 11.43 5.43
N ALA A 9 11.83 11.56 4.26
CA ALA A 9 12.52 11.86 3.01
C ALA A 9 13.15 13.27 3.06
N ASP A 10 12.44 14.26 3.60
CA ASP A 10 12.97 15.61 3.82
C ASP A 10 14.18 15.58 4.77
N ASP A 11 14.09 14.83 5.88
CA ASP A 11 15.20 14.64 6.83
C ASP A 11 16.42 13.93 6.20
N LEU A 12 16.24 13.27 5.04
CA LEU A 12 17.27 12.54 4.30
C LEU A 12 17.64 13.25 2.98
N ASP A 13 17.17 14.48 2.76
CA ASP A 13 17.40 15.25 1.54
C ASP A 13 16.99 14.50 0.25
N CYS A 14 15.84 13.81 0.32
CA CYS A 14 15.27 13.03 -0.77
C CYS A 14 14.07 13.73 -1.39
N ASP A 15 14.12 13.98 -2.70
CA ASP A 15 13.02 14.62 -3.44
C ASP A 15 11.75 13.75 -3.51
N PHE A 16 11.92 12.43 -3.54
CA PHE A 16 10.83 11.47 -3.77
C PHE A 16 10.85 10.30 -2.79
N ILE A 17 9.70 9.64 -2.67
CA ILE A 17 9.60 8.33 -2.03
C ILE A 17 9.14 7.28 -3.05
N ALA A 18 9.80 6.11 -3.05
CA ALA A 18 9.37 4.96 -3.82
C ALA A 18 8.72 3.93 -2.91
N THR A 19 7.57 3.39 -3.31
CA THR A 19 6.88 2.34 -2.54
C THR A 19 6.45 1.19 -3.45
N GLY A 20 6.41 -0.02 -2.92
CA GLY A 20 6.03 -1.22 -3.69
C GLY A 20 4.53 -1.34 -3.99
N HIS A 21 3.81 -0.22 -4.16
CA HIS A 21 2.40 -0.27 -4.53
C HIS A 21 2.23 -0.54 -6.03
N TYR A 22 1.27 -1.39 -6.37
CA TYR A 22 0.83 -1.64 -7.74
C TYR A 22 -0.18 -0.59 -8.15
N ALA A 23 0.31 0.59 -8.47
CA ALA A 23 -0.46 1.72 -8.99
C ALA A 23 0.46 2.58 -9.87
N ASN A 24 -0.09 3.54 -10.58
CA ASN A 24 0.69 4.46 -11.40
C ASN A 24 0.32 5.91 -11.07
N VAL A 25 1.28 6.81 -11.13
CA VAL A 25 1.03 8.24 -10.97
C VAL A 25 1.65 8.98 -12.15
N ARG A 26 0.87 9.89 -12.76
CA ARG A 26 1.34 10.71 -13.89
C ARG A 26 0.82 12.13 -13.74
N LYS A 27 1.58 13.10 -14.21
CA LYS A 27 1.12 14.48 -14.33
C LYS A 27 0.30 14.59 -15.61
N ASP A 28 -0.95 15.00 -15.49
CA ASP A 28 -1.79 15.37 -16.62
C ASP A 28 -1.29 16.70 -17.18
N GLU A 29 -0.85 16.71 -18.42
CA GLU A 29 -0.29 17.88 -19.09
C GLU A 29 -1.33 18.99 -19.32
N LYS A 30 -2.61 18.63 -19.48
CA LYS A 30 -3.68 19.60 -19.73
C LYS A 30 -4.08 20.34 -18.47
N THR A 31 -4.15 19.63 -17.34
CA THR A 31 -4.63 20.19 -16.07
C THR A 31 -3.50 20.52 -15.10
N GLY A 32 -2.28 20.04 -15.35
CA GLY A 32 -1.14 20.15 -14.46
C GLY A 32 -1.23 19.29 -13.20
N ARG A 33 -2.30 18.50 -13.03
CA ARG A 33 -2.58 17.71 -11.83
C ARG A 33 -1.89 16.36 -11.87
N TRP A 34 -1.52 15.85 -10.70
CA TRP A 34 -1.08 14.47 -10.55
C TRP A 34 -2.30 13.56 -10.44
N VAL A 35 -2.36 12.57 -11.34
CA VAL A 35 -3.46 11.64 -11.49
C VAL A 35 -2.98 10.23 -11.15
N LEU A 36 -3.77 9.53 -10.35
CA LEU A 36 -3.55 8.16 -9.98
C LEU A 36 -4.26 7.24 -10.97
N PHE A 37 -3.54 6.25 -11.48
CA PHE A 37 -4.01 5.22 -12.40
C PHE A 37 -3.85 3.84 -11.79
N LYS A 38 -4.65 2.90 -12.28
CA LYS A 38 -4.53 1.50 -11.91
C LYS A 38 -3.15 0.94 -12.27
N GLY A 39 -2.68 0.00 -11.47
CA GLY A 39 -1.56 -0.85 -11.83
C GLY A 39 -1.90 -1.73 -13.05
N LEU A 40 -0.87 -2.22 -13.75
CA LEU A 40 -1.02 -3.17 -14.84
C LEU A 40 -1.71 -4.47 -14.36
N ASP A 41 -1.33 -4.94 -13.17
CA ASP A 41 -1.93 -6.12 -12.54
C ASP A 41 -3.25 -5.77 -11.86
N GLN A 42 -4.37 -6.09 -12.50
CA GLN A 42 -5.69 -5.81 -11.94
C GLN A 42 -5.97 -6.56 -10.63
N ASN A 43 -5.37 -7.74 -10.42
CA ASN A 43 -5.55 -8.53 -9.20
C ASN A 43 -4.73 -7.98 -8.03
N LYS A 44 -3.76 -7.11 -8.31
CA LYS A 44 -2.90 -6.49 -7.31
C LYS A 44 -3.04 -4.98 -7.27
N ASP A 45 -3.91 -4.40 -8.08
CA ASP A 45 -4.12 -2.97 -8.14
C ASP A 45 -4.41 -2.40 -6.75
N GLN A 46 -3.60 -1.40 -6.38
CA GLN A 46 -3.67 -0.72 -5.09
C GLN A 46 -4.08 0.74 -5.24
N SER A 47 -4.51 1.16 -6.42
CA SER A 47 -5.00 2.53 -6.67
C SER A 47 -6.14 2.91 -5.72
N TYR A 48 -7.02 1.95 -5.38
CA TYR A 48 -8.06 2.16 -4.38
C TYR A 48 -7.47 2.59 -3.03
N ALA A 49 -6.50 1.86 -2.45
CA ALA A 49 -5.94 2.23 -1.15
C ALA A 49 -5.24 3.61 -1.13
N LEU A 50 -4.89 4.13 -2.31
CA LEU A 50 -4.18 5.39 -2.51
C LEU A 50 -5.10 6.54 -2.93
N TRP A 51 -6.42 6.32 -3.07
CA TRP A 51 -7.38 7.28 -3.64
C TRP A 51 -7.37 8.65 -2.93
N GLY A 52 -7.11 8.66 -1.63
CA GLY A 52 -7.16 9.85 -0.77
C GLY A 52 -5.84 10.64 -0.68
N LEU A 53 -4.80 10.27 -1.43
CA LEU A 53 -3.52 11.00 -1.36
C LEU A 53 -3.64 12.43 -1.93
N PRO A 54 -3.24 13.46 -1.17
CA PRO A 54 -3.19 14.84 -1.67
C PRO A 54 -2.21 15.01 -2.84
N GLN A 55 -2.43 16.05 -3.64
CA GLN A 55 -1.59 16.36 -4.81
C GLN A 55 -0.10 16.50 -4.47
N ALA A 56 0.24 17.19 -3.38
CA ALA A 56 1.62 17.34 -2.93
C ALA A 56 2.29 16.00 -2.61
N GLN A 57 1.51 15.01 -2.15
CA GLN A 57 2.02 13.68 -1.84
C GLN A 57 2.18 12.84 -3.10
N LEU A 58 1.18 12.88 -4.00
CA LEU A 58 1.26 12.22 -5.31
C LEU A 58 2.44 12.74 -6.14
N ALA A 59 2.69 14.06 -6.12
CA ALA A 59 3.79 14.71 -6.83
C ALA A 59 5.17 14.18 -6.45
N ARG A 60 5.33 13.69 -5.21
CA ARG A 60 6.59 13.19 -4.65
C ARG A 60 6.62 11.66 -4.51
N SER A 61 5.67 10.96 -5.12
CA SER A 61 5.54 9.50 -5.02
C SER A 61 5.95 8.79 -6.30
N ILE A 62 6.68 7.69 -6.16
CA ILE A 62 7.04 6.78 -7.24
C ILE A 62 6.48 5.39 -6.94
N PHE A 63 5.82 4.79 -7.93
CA PHE A 63 5.24 3.45 -7.85
C PHE A 63 5.89 2.52 -8.90
N PRO A 64 7.12 2.03 -8.65
CA PRO A 64 7.90 1.29 -9.65
C PRO A 64 7.24 -0.02 -10.07
N LEU A 65 6.35 -0.59 -9.25
CA LEU A 65 5.68 -1.85 -9.56
C LEU A 65 4.43 -1.67 -10.44
N GLY A 66 4.01 -0.43 -10.70
CA GLY A 66 2.78 -0.12 -11.44
C GLY A 66 2.72 -0.66 -12.87
N GLN A 67 3.86 -0.97 -13.48
CA GLN A 67 3.98 -1.49 -14.85
C GLN A 67 4.23 -3.00 -14.90
N PHE A 68 4.16 -3.70 -13.77
CA PHE A 68 4.48 -5.12 -13.69
C PHE A 68 3.32 -5.93 -13.16
N THR A 69 3.20 -7.17 -13.65
CA THR A 69 2.41 -8.19 -12.98
C THR A 69 3.18 -8.79 -11.82
N LYS A 70 2.48 -9.32 -10.82
CA LYS A 70 3.13 -9.99 -9.69
C LYS A 70 3.99 -11.18 -10.10
N PRO A 71 3.57 -12.04 -11.05
CA PRO A 71 4.46 -13.08 -11.57
C PRO A 71 5.72 -12.50 -12.22
N ALA A 72 5.58 -11.46 -13.06
CA ALA A 72 6.72 -10.84 -13.73
C ALA A 72 7.73 -10.24 -12.75
N ILE A 73 7.29 -9.56 -11.68
CA ILE A 73 8.23 -9.01 -10.69
C ILE A 73 8.93 -10.12 -9.88
N ARG A 74 8.27 -11.26 -9.64
CA ARG A 74 8.88 -12.39 -8.93
C ARG A 74 9.95 -13.03 -9.80
N GLU A 75 9.69 -13.16 -11.08
CA GLU A 75 10.70 -13.70 -12.01
C GLU A 75 11.89 -12.77 -12.13
N MET A 76 11.64 -11.47 -12.33
CA MET A 76 12.69 -10.45 -12.27
C MET A 76 13.50 -10.53 -10.97
N ALA A 77 12.84 -10.69 -9.82
CA ALA A 77 13.54 -10.85 -8.54
C ALA A 77 14.41 -12.12 -8.51
N ARG A 78 13.99 -13.24 -9.13
CA ARG A 78 14.83 -14.44 -9.25
C ARG A 78 16.04 -14.22 -10.14
N GLU A 79 15.86 -13.56 -11.28
CA GLU A 79 16.93 -13.20 -12.21
C GLU A 79 18.00 -12.33 -11.51
N TYR A 80 17.60 -11.44 -10.60
CA TYR A 80 18.52 -10.64 -9.78
C TYR A 80 19.05 -11.37 -8.53
N GLY A 81 18.78 -12.66 -8.37
CA GLY A 81 19.24 -13.45 -7.21
C GLY A 81 18.52 -13.16 -5.89
N LEU A 82 17.41 -12.41 -5.93
CA LEU A 82 16.60 -12.04 -4.75
C LEU A 82 15.57 -13.13 -4.42
N ILE A 83 16.01 -14.40 -4.32
CA ILE A 83 15.14 -15.58 -4.16
C ILE A 83 14.20 -15.44 -2.95
N ARG A 84 14.72 -14.94 -1.81
CA ARG A 84 13.89 -14.74 -0.61
C ARG A 84 12.73 -13.78 -0.84
N VAL A 85 12.91 -12.77 -1.69
CA VAL A 85 11.85 -11.79 -2.03
C VAL A 85 10.87 -12.40 -3.03
N ALA A 86 11.37 -13.13 -4.02
CA ALA A 86 10.55 -13.78 -5.04
C ALA A 86 9.57 -14.80 -4.45
N ASP A 87 10.01 -15.58 -3.46
CA ASP A 87 9.22 -16.66 -2.87
C ASP A 87 8.42 -16.23 -1.64
N LYS A 88 8.65 -15.02 -1.13
CA LYS A 88 7.90 -14.48 0.01
C LYS A 88 6.41 -14.45 -0.32
N LYS A 89 5.58 -15.00 0.59
CA LYS A 89 4.13 -14.89 0.48
C LYS A 89 3.70 -13.42 0.64
N ASP A 90 2.68 -13.05 -0.12
CA ASP A 90 2.11 -11.71 -0.03
C ASP A 90 1.49 -11.50 1.35
N SER A 91 1.65 -10.29 1.89
CA SER A 91 0.98 -9.90 3.13
C SER A 91 -0.42 -9.40 2.77
N TYR A 92 -1.44 -10.10 3.27
CA TYR A 92 -2.85 -9.74 3.10
C TYR A 92 -3.44 -9.10 4.38
N GLU A 93 -2.67 -9.04 5.46
CA GLU A 93 -3.15 -8.64 6.78
C GLU A 93 -2.92 -7.17 7.08
N ILE A 94 -3.72 -6.62 8.01
CA ILE A 94 -3.53 -5.26 8.51
C ILE A 94 -2.15 -5.18 9.20
N CYS A 95 -1.25 -4.36 8.64
CA CYS A 95 0.16 -4.32 9.02
C CYS A 95 0.45 -4.04 10.51
N PHE A 96 -0.52 -3.54 11.28
CA PHE A 96 -0.37 -3.28 12.73
C PHE A 96 -1.04 -4.34 13.62
N ILE A 97 -1.64 -5.38 13.04
CA ILE A 97 -2.22 -6.54 13.75
C ILE A 97 -1.43 -7.78 13.32
N PRO A 98 -0.30 -8.05 13.97
CA PRO A 98 0.66 -9.06 13.51
C PRO A 98 0.19 -10.51 13.71
N ASP A 99 -0.76 -10.73 14.61
CA ASP A 99 -1.26 -12.04 15.04
C ASP A 99 -2.57 -12.46 14.34
N ASN A 100 -3.09 -11.62 13.44
CA ASN A 100 -4.38 -11.82 12.78
C ASN A 100 -5.59 -11.85 13.74
N ASP A 101 -5.40 -11.49 15.01
CA ASP A 101 -6.47 -11.47 16.01
C ASP A 101 -7.19 -10.12 16.01
N TYR A 102 -7.94 -9.86 14.94
CA TYR A 102 -8.75 -8.65 14.80
C TYR A 102 -9.72 -8.46 15.97
N ARG A 103 -10.31 -9.54 16.46
CA ARG A 103 -11.30 -9.49 17.55
C ARG A 103 -10.63 -9.13 18.87
N GLY A 104 -9.50 -9.75 19.20
CA GLY A 104 -8.74 -9.40 20.39
C GLY A 104 -8.17 -7.99 20.31
N PHE A 105 -7.69 -7.56 19.13
CA PHE A 105 -7.28 -6.16 18.93
C PHE A 105 -8.42 -5.19 19.24
N LEU A 106 -9.61 -5.42 18.69
CA LEU A 106 -10.77 -4.56 18.93
C LEU A 106 -11.22 -4.57 20.40
N LYS A 107 -11.24 -5.74 21.05
CA LYS A 107 -11.55 -5.86 22.49
C LYS A 107 -10.58 -5.07 23.36
N ARG A 108 -9.29 -5.11 23.05
CA ARG A 108 -8.26 -4.34 23.77
C ARG A 108 -8.38 -2.83 23.51
N ARG A 109 -8.77 -2.43 22.30
CA ARG A 109 -8.79 -1.02 21.89
C ARG A 109 -10.08 -0.28 22.25
N ASN A 110 -11.22 -0.96 22.23
CA ASN A 110 -12.52 -0.39 22.56
C ASN A 110 -13.45 -1.45 23.18
N PRO A 111 -13.22 -1.84 24.45
CA PRO A 111 -13.97 -2.91 25.10
C PRO A 111 -15.46 -2.59 25.25
N GLU A 112 -15.81 -1.32 25.49
CA GLU A 112 -17.19 -0.88 25.68
C GLU A 112 -18.03 -1.02 24.41
N ALA A 113 -17.49 -0.60 23.26
CA ALA A 113 -18.16 -0.78 21.99
C ALA A 113 -18.37 -2.26 21.66
N ILE A 114 -17.39 -3.12 21.98
CA ILE A 114 -17.54 -4.57 21.76
C ILE A 114 -18.58 -5.19 22.69
N ALA A 115 -18.65 -4.75 23.95
CA ALA A 115 -19.65 -5.22 24.90
C ALA A 115 -21.09 -4.81 24.52
N ALA A 116 -21.24 -3.66 23.87
CA ALA A 116 -22.53 -3.17 23.37
C ALA A 116 -23.01 -3.88 22.08
N ILE A 117 -22.12 -4.60 21.38
CA ILE A 117 -22.49 -5.36 20.19
C ILE A 117 -23.09 -6.71 20.63
N GLY A 118 -24.37 -6.92 20.31
CA GLY A 118 -25.06 -8.19 20.55
C GLY A 118 -24.44 -9.37 19.80
N LYS A 119 -24.92 -10.58 20.06
CA LYS A 119 -24.48 -11.77 19.30
C LYS A 119 -24.84 -11.59 17.82
N GLY A 120 -23.82 -11.40 16.98
CA GLY A 120 -24.01 -11.32 15.53
C GLY A 120 -24.53 -12.64 14.95
N HIS A 121 -25.37 -12.56 13.92
CA HIS A 121 -25.78 -13.72 13.14
C HIS A 121 -24.70 -14.04 12.10
N PHE A 122 -23.81 -14.96 12.44
CA PHE A 122 -22.83 -15.50 11.51
C PHE A 122 -23.39 -16.81 10.96
N LYS A 123 -23.61 -16.87 9.63
CA LYS A 123 -23.88 -18.13 8.92
C LYS A 123 -22.59 -18.88 8.66
#